data_AF-A0A6A3LNC0-F1
#
_entry.id   AF-A0A6A3LNC0-F1
#
_cell.length_a   1.000
_cell.length_b   1.000
_cell.length_c   1.000
_cell.angle_alpha   90.00
_cell.angle_beta   90.00
_cell.angle_gamma   90.00
#
_symmetry.space_group_name_H-M   'P 1'
#
loop_
_entity.id
_entity.type
_entity.pdbx_description
1 polymer ?
#
loop_
_entity_poly.entity_id
_entity_poly.type
_entity_poly.pdbx_seq_one_letter_code
_entity_poly.pdbx_strand_id
1 'polypeptide(L)'
;MVLPQTYCATAALYGALKAFSKGMPQQLPVFLLPFNGALATVPANGQCAYAALYASTTTTVETKLTSTSDVVRGANVVKRSVYTLMMSNLVNDVACKALDPSKELQRLYPSHPAPPNPAVATTALYRHYTQERARSVNAHIPAAF
;
A
#
# COMPACT_ATOMS: atom_id res chain seq x y z
N MET A 1 -2.46 3.64 -1.93
CA MET A 1 -2.18 3.86 -0.49
C MET A 1 -0.67 3.94 -0.31
N VAL A 2 -0.09 5.14 -0.31
CA VAL A 2 1.34 5.33 -0.04
C VAL A 2 1.47 5.69 1.44
N LEU A 3 2.04 4.79 2.23
CA LEU A 3 2.35 5.07 3.63
C LEU A 3 3.57 6.01 3.67
N PRO A 4 3.53 7.11 4.43
CA PRO A 4 4.71 7.96 4.63
C PRO A 4 5.88 7.12 5.16
N GLN A 5 7.13 7.46 4.78
CA GLN A 5 8.32 6.65 5.08
C GLN A 5 8.49 6.34 6.57
N THR A 6 8.01 7.21 7.46
CA THR A 6 7.96 7.00 8.92
C THR A 6 7.07 5.82 9.36
N TYR A 7 6.10 5.41 8.53
CA TYR A 7 5.19 4.29 8.81
C TYR A 7 5.67 2.95 8.24
N CYS A 8 6.69 2.94 7.38
CA CYS A 8 7.27 1.69 6.88
C CYS A 8 8.11 0.97 7.95
N ALA A 9 8.39 1.61 9.09
CA ALA A 9 9.09 1.01 10.22
C ALA A 9 8.20 0.09 11.08
N THR A 10 6.88 0.03 10.86
CA THR A 10 6.00 -0.85 11.65
C THR A 10 4.73 -1.16 10.86
N ALA A 11 4.67 -2.34 10.22
CA ALA A 11 3.46 -2.76 9.52
C ALA A 11 3.38 -4.29 9.36
N ALA A 12 2.76 -4.94 10.33
CA ALA A 12 1.77 -5.98 10.08
C ALA A 12 0.50 -5.53 10.82
N LEU A 13 -0.65 -5.50 10.15
CA LEU A 13 -1.95 -4.88 10.53
C LEU A 13 -2.10 -3.37 10.26
N TYR A 14 -1.97 -2.95 9.01
CA TYR A 14 -2.44 -1.63 8.54
C TYR A 14 -3.94 -1.63 8.20
N GLY A 15 -4.76 -1.86 9.23
CA GLY A 15 -6.19 -1.50 9.24
C GLY A 15 -6.58 -0.69 10.48
N ALA A 16 -5.74 -0.73 11.53
CA ALA A 16 -6.09 -0.18 12.85
C ALA A 16 -5.21 1.02 13.29
N LEU A 17 -4.11 1.32 12.61
CA LEU A 17 -3.13 2.32 13.07
C LEU A 17 -3.59 3.78 13.02
N LYS A 18 -4.66 4.11 12.28
CA LYS A 18 -5.27 5.45 12.37
C LYS A 18 -6.10 5.65 13.65
N ALA A 19 -6.44 4.57 14.36
CA ALA A 19 -7.15 4.61 15.65
C ALA A 19 -6.21 4.48 16.86
N PHE A 20 -4.95 4.05 16.67
CA PHE A 20 -4.03 3.77 17.77
C PHE A 20 -3.35 5.01 18.39
N SER A 21 -3.57 6.22 17.87
CA SER A 21 -2.85 7.43 18.34
C SER A 21 -3.52 8.22 19.46
N LYS A 22 -4.67 7.79 19.99
CA LYS A 22 -5.30 8.43 21.15
C LYS A 22 -5.98 7.40 22.07
N GLY A 23 -5.20 6.80 22.98
CA GLY A 23 -5.74 6.33 24.27
C GLY A 23 -5.83 4.83 24.56
N MET A 24 -4.87 3.99 24.18
CA MET A 24 -4.75 2.64 24.77
C MET A 24 -3.36 2.38 25.37
N PRO A 25 -3.27 1.87 26.61
CA PRO A 25 -2.00 1.60 27.30
C PRO A 25 -1.39 0.20 27.04
N GLN A 26 -1.91 -0.57 26.07
CA GLN A 26 -1.29 -1.85 25.71
C GLN A 26 -0.30 -1.65 24.55
N GLN A 27 0.98 -1.87 24.84
CA GLN A 27 2.05 -1.91 23.83
C GLN A 27 1.72 -2.99 22.81
N LEU A 28 1.70 -2.66 21.51
CA LEU A 28 1.38 -3.56 20.39
C LEU A 28 2.05 -4.95 20.47
N PRO A 29 3.31 -5.10 20.92
CA PRO A 29 3.90 -6.43 21.14
C PRO A 29 3.12 -7.31 22.12
N VAL A 30 2.60 -6.74 23.21
CA VAL A 30 1.81 -7.47 24.22
C VAL A 30 0.49 -7.96 23.63
N PHE A 31 -0.15 -7.14 22.78
CA PHE A 31 -1.38 -7.51 22.09
C PHE A 31 -1.20 -8.71 21.14
N LEU A 32 -0.01 -8.88 20.55
CA LEU A 32 0.25 -9.95 19.57
C LEU A 32 0.54 -11.32 20.21
N LEU A 33 0.90 -11.37 21.50
CA LEU A 33 1.27 -12.61 22.19
C LEU A 33 0.19 -13.71 22.12
N PRO A 34 -1.11 -13.45 22.37
CA PRO A 34 -2.13 -14.50 22.32
C PRO A 34 -2.35 -15.10 20.92
N PHE A 35 -1.93 -14.38 19.87
CA PHE A 35 -2.05 -14.80 18.47
C PHE A 35 -0.78 -15.47 17.95
N ASN A 36 0.21 -15.69 18.82
CA ASN A 36 1.55 -16.11 18.43
C ASN A 36 2.14 -15.19 17.34
N GLY A 37 1.78 -13.91 17.38
CA GLY A 37 2.17 -12.91 16.41
C GLY A 37 3.46 -12.20 16.81
N ALA A 38 4.20 -11.72 15.82
CA ALA A 38 5.39 -10.90 16.01
C ALA A 38 5.35 -9.67 15.10
N LEU A 39 5.99 -8.59 15.55
CA LEU A 39 6.21 -7.43 14.70
C LEU A 39 7.26 -7.77 13.63
N ALA A 40 6.91 -7.52 12.37
CA ALA A 40 7.81 -7.64 11.25
C ALA A 40 8.17 -6.24 10.71
N THR A 41 9.47 -5.99 10.54
CA THR A 41 9.97 -4.80 9.83
C THR A 41 10.00 -5.08 8.34
N VAL A 42 9.53 -4.13 7.53
CA VAL A 42 9.51 -4.23 6.06
C VAL A 42 10.39 -3.15 5.42
N PRO A 43 10.88 -3.35 4.18
CA PRO A 43 11.69 -2.35 3.50
C PRO A 43 10.98 -1.01 3.31
N ALA A 44 11.63 0.09 3.69
CA ALA A 44 11.11 1.47 3.58
C ALA A 44 11.38 2.10 2.22
N ASN A 45 11.03 1.41 1.13
CA ASN A 45 11.29 1.85 -0.25
C ASN A 45 10.05 2.48 -0.94
N GLY A 46 9.04 2.87 -0.17
CA GLY A 46 7.77 3.38 -0.71
C GLY A 46 6.77 2.31 -1.14
N GLN A 47 7.13 1.02 -1.06
CA GLN A 47 6.26 -0.13 -1.40
C GLN A 47 5.93 -1.01 -0.17
N CYS A 48 6.18 -0.50 1.04
CA CYS A 48 6.09 -1.27 2.28
C CYS A 48 4.71 -1.88 2.57
N ALA A 49 3.63 -1.27 2.06
CA ALA A 49 2.28 -1.82 2.19
C ALA A 49 2.13 -3.20 1.53
N TYR A 50 2.73 -3.42 0.36
CA TYR A 50 2.67 -4.72 -0.33
C TYR A 50 3.56 -5.76 0.33
N ALA A 51 4.73 -5.34 0.83
CA ALA A 51 5.62 -6.19 1.61
C ALA A 51 4.96 -6.64 2.92
N ALA A 52 4.26 -5.73 3.61
CA ALA A 52 3.49 -6.01 4.81
C ALA A 52 2.32 -6.96 4.54
N LEU A 53 1.57 -6.73 3.45
CA LEU A 53 0.46 -7.60 3.07
C LEU A 53 0.97 -9.01 2.71
N TYR A 54 2.08 -9.11 1.96
CA TYR A 54 2.73 -10.39 1.70
C TYR A 54 3.13 -11.10 3.00
N ALA A 55 3.86 -10.41 3.89
CA ALA A 55 4.29 -10.97 5.17
C ALA A 55 3.11 -11.47 6.02
N SER A 56 1.96 -10.78 6.01
CA SER A 56 0.76 -11.22 6.75
C SER A 56 0.13 -12.51 6.22
N THR A 57 0.43 -12.89 4.98
CA THR A 57 -0.09 -14.11 4.33
C THR A 57 0.90 -15.26 4.30
N THR A 58 2.13 -15.03 4.78
CA THR A 58 3.20 -16.03 4.78
C THR A 58 3.66 -16.33 6.19
N THR A 59 3.79 -17.61 6.53
CA THR A 59 4.33 -18.01 7.83
C THR A 59 5.84 -17.78 7.85
N THR A 60 6.26 -16.58 8.26
CA THR A 60 7.67 -16.28 8.53
C THR A 60 7.88 -16.08 10.01
N VAL A 61 8.77 -16.87 10.63
CA VAL A 61 9.22 -16.66 12.02
C VAL A 61 10.12 -15.42 12.13
N GLU A 62 10.57 -14.90 10.99
CA GLU A 62 11.46 -13.74 10.91
C GLU A 62 10.74 -12.43 11.26
N THR A 63 11.35 -11.65 12.15
CA THR A 63 10.90 -10.32 12.56
C THR A 63 11.33 -9.22 11.59
N LYS A 64 12.00 -9.59 10.48
CA LYS A 64 12.47 -8.67 9.45
C LYS A 64 12.32 -9.32 8.08
N LEU A 65 11.50 -8.71 7.23
CA LEU A 65 11.34 -9.16 5.86
C LEU A 65 12.49 -8.62 5.00
N THR A 66 13.39 -9.52 4.61
CA THR A 66 14.51 -9.19 3.72
C THR A 66 14.06 -9.31 2.25
N SER A 67 14.48 -8.38 1.39
CA SER A 67 14.14 -8.37 -0.05
C SER A 67 14.91 -9.44 -0.85
N THR A 68 14.74 -10.71 -0.50
CA THR A 68 15.23 -11.84 -1.30
C THR A 68 14.46 -11.95 -2.62
N SER A 69 14.99 -12.69 -3.59
CA SER A 69 14.31 -12.92 -4.87
C SER A 69 12.91 -13.53 -4.69
N ASP A 70 12.75 -14.45 -3.73
CA ASP A 70 11.47 -15.09 -3.42
C ASP A 70 10.47 -14.13 -2.78
N VAL A 71 10.91 -13.34 -1.80
CA VAL A 71 10.06 -12.31 -1.17
C VAL A 71 9.61 -11.28 -2.21
N VAL A 72 10.54 -10.80 -3.05
CA VAL A 72 10.22 -9.83 -4.11
C VAL A 72 9.24 -10.44 -5.11
N ARG A 73 9.41 -11.70 -5.50
CA ARG A 73 8.49 -12.41 -6.39
C ARG A 73 7.09 -12.54 -5.77
N GLY A 74 6.99 -13.01 -4.52
CA GLY A 74 5.73 -13.17 -3.82
C GLY A 74 4.99 -11.85 -3.58
N ALA A 75 5.69 -10.83 -3.09
CA ALA A 75 5.11 -9.50 -2.89
C ALA A 75 4.71 -8.83 -4.22
N ASN A 76 5.39 -9.09 -5.33
CA ASN A 76 4.94 -8.65 -6.66
C ASN A 76 3.64 -9.33 -7.10
N VAL A 77 3.41 -10.61 -6.75
CA VAL A 77 2.12 -11.29 -7.02
C VAL A 77 1.00 -10.58 -6.26
N VAL A 78 1.18 -10.36 -4.95
CA VAL A 78 0.22 -9.64 -4.11
C VAL A 78 -0.07 -8.25 -4.68
N LYS A 79 0.98 -7.49 -5.01
CA LYS A 79 0.83 -6.15 -5.59
C LYS A 79 0.05 -6.16 -6.90
N ARG A 80 0.35 -7.10 -7.80
CA ARG A 80 -0.33 -7.21 -9.09
C ARG A 80 -1.81 -7.54 -8.92
N SER A 81 -2.16 -8.41 -7.97
CA SER A 81 -3.55 -8.72 -7.64
C SER A 81 -4.31 -7.49 -7.14
N VAL A 82 -3.72 -6.73 -6.21
CA VAL A 82 -4.34 -5.50 -5.69
C VAL A 82 -4.59 -4.49 -6.81
N TYR A 83 -3.59 -4.18 -7.64
CA TYR A 83 -3.78 -3.26 -8.76
C TYR A 83 -4.78 -3.78 -9.79
N THR A 84 -4.82 -5.09 -10.04
CA THR A 84 -5.79 -5.67 -10.97
C THR A 84 -7.21 -5.48 -10.46
N LEU A 85 -7.46 -5.65 -9.15
CA LEU A 85 -8.76 -5.37 -8.55
C LEU A 85 -9.12 -3.87 -8.65
N MET A 86 -8.20 -2.99 -8.27
CA MET A 86 -8.42 -1.54 -8.36
C MET A 86 -8.74 -1.10 -9.79
N MET A 87 -8.02 -1.62 -10.77
CA MET A 87 -8.22 -1.28 -12.19
C MET A 87 -9.53 -1.86 -12.74
N SER A 88 -9.93 -3.07 -12.31
CA SER A 88 -11.17 -3.72 -12.78
C SER A 88 -12.42 -3.03 -12.24
N ASN A 89 -12.34 -2.47 -11.03
CA ASN A 89 -13.45 -1.78 -10.39
C ASN A 89 -13.47 -0.27 -10.65
N LEU A 90 -12.39 0.30 -11.21
CA LEU A 90 -12.20 1.75 -11.29
C LEU A 90 -13.40 2.51 -11.88
N VAL A 91 -13.98 2.01 -12.97
CA VAL A 91 -15.13 2.66 -13.62
C VAL A 91 -16.36 2.67 -12.69
N ASN A 92 -16.60 1.56 -11.99
CA ASN A 92 -17.71 1.44 -11.05
C ASN A 92 -17.48 2.29 -9.80
N ASP A 93 -16.26 2.32 -9.28
CA ASP A 93 -15.89 3.13 -8.11
C ASP A 93 -16.08 4.63 -8.38
N VAL A 94 -15.78 5.07 -9.62
CA VAL A 94 -16.03 6.45 -10.06
C VAL A 94 -17.53 6.71 -10.25
N ALA A 95 -18.26 5.80 -10.90
CA ALA A 95 -19.70 5.95 -11.13
C ALA A 95 -20.50 6.02 -9.82
N CYS A 96 -20.12 5.21 -8.84
CA CYS A 96 -20.72 5.18 -7.50
C CYS A 96 -20.17 6.27 -6.55
N LYS A 97 -19.29 7.16 -7.03
CA LYS A 97 -18.66 8.24 -6.26
C LYS A 97 -17.85 7.74 -5.05
N ALA A 98 -17.43 6.48 -5.05
CA ALA A 98 -16.52 5.93 -4.06
C ALA A 98 -15.08 6.44 -4.27
N LEU A 99 -14.75 6.83 -5.50
CA LEU A 99 -13.47 7.41 -5.88
C LEU A 99 -13.66 8.67 -6.75
N ASP A 100 -13.01 9.76 -6.36
CA ASP A 100 -12.88 10.98 -7.17
C ASP A 100 -11.51 10.93 -7.88
N PRO A 101 -11.48 10.69 -9.20
CA PRO A 101 -10.23 10.44 -9.92
C PRO A 101 -9.35 11.69 -10.00
N SER A 102 -9.94 12.89 -10.02
CA SER A 102 -9.19 14.14 -10.05
C SER A 102 -8.53 14.41 -8.70
N LYS A 103 -9.23 14.18 -7.59
CA LYS A 103 -8.62 14.28 -6.25
C LYS A 103 -7.53 13.25 -6.03
N GLU A 104 -7.72 12.02 -6.49
CA GLU A 104 -6.71 10.98 -6.34
C GLU A 104 -5.46 11.29 -7.18
N LEU A 105 -5.62 11.81 -8.41
CA LEU A 105 -4.50 12.30 -9.20
C LEU A 105 -3.79 13.49 -8.55
N GLN A 106 -4.54 14.47 -8.01
CA GLN A 106 -3.95 15.61 -7.30
C GLN A 106 -3.16 15.16 -6.06
N ARG A 107 -3.62 14.11 -5.37
CA ARG A 107 -2.90 13.51 -4.24
C ARG A 107 -1.60 12.84 -4.68
N LEU A 108 -1.60 12.17 -5.84
CA LEU A 108 -0.45 11.46 -6.38
C LEU A 108 0.60 12.40 -6.98
N TYR A 109 0.14 13.47 -7.64
CA TYR A 109 0.95 14.47 -8.34
C TYR A 109 0.60 15.89 -7.85
N PRO A 110 0.98 16.29 -6.63
CA PRO A 110 0.55 17.56 -6.02
C PRO A 110 0.91 18.80 -6.83
N SER A 111 2.01 18.75 -7.58
CA SER A 111 2.49 19.85 -8.43
C SER A 111 1.77 19.94 -9.79
N HIS A 112 0.94 18.96 -10.15
CA HIS A 112 0.27 18.90 -11.43
C HIS A 112 -1.23 19.15 -11.25
N PRO A 113 -1.83 20.06 -12.04
CA PRO A 113 -3.27 20.28 -11.98
C PRO A 113 -4.02 19.04 -12.48
N ALA A 114 -4.91 18.50 -11.66
CA ALA A 114 -5.73 17.37 -12.06
C ALA A 114 -6.73 17.75 -13.18
N PRO A 115 -6.99 16.86 -14.16
CA PRO A 115 -7.99 17.12 -15.18
C PRO A 115 -9.38 17.34 -14.56
N PRO A 116 -10.14 18.37 -14.99
CA PRO A 116 -11.48 18.62 -14.46
C PRO A 116 -12.52 17.64 -15.01
N ASN A 117 -12.26 17.01 -16.16
CA ASN A 117 -13.13 16.00 -16.76
C ASN A 117 -12.88 14.63 -16.07
N PRO A 118 -13.90 14.04 -15.41
CA PRO A 118 -13.75 12.76 -14.72
C PRO A 118 -13.29 11.61 -15.63
N ALA A 119 -13.72 11.55 -16.89
CA ALA A 119 -13.32 10.48 -17.80
C ALA A 119 -11.82 10.56 -18.17
N VAL A 120 -11.32 11.79 -18.36
CA VAL A 120 -9.89 12.04 -18.61
C VAL A 120 -9.07 11.72 -17.36
N ALA A 121 -9.53 12.14 -16.19
CA ALA A 121 -8.89 11.83 -14.91
C ALA A 121 -8.86 10.30 -14.65
N THR A 122 -9.96 9.59 -14.90
CA THR A 122 -10.02 8.13 -14.77
C THR A 122 -9.02 7.44 -15.70
N THR A 123 -8.90 7.88 -16.95
CA THR A 123 -7.93 7.33 -17.90
C THR A 123 -6.49 7.57 -17.45
N ALA A 124 -6.16 8.77 -16.97
CA ALA A 124 -4.85 9.09 -16.44
C ALA A 124 -4.52 8.27 -15.19
N LEU A 125 -5.50 8.06 -14.30
CA LEU A 125 -5.35 7.22 -13.11
C LEU A 125 -5.14 5.74 -13.47
N TYR A 126 -5.88 5.23 -14.45
CA TYR A 126 -5.68 3.87 -14.97
C TYR A 126 -4.27 3.67 -15.54
N ARG A 127 -3.75 4.66 -16.27
CA ARG A 127 -2.38 4.65 -16.78
C ARG A 127 -1.35 4.61 -15.65
N HIS A 128 -1.55 5.42 -14.61
CA HIS A 128 -0.71 5.39 -13.41
C HIS A 128 -0.71 4.00 -12.75
N TYR A 129 -1.89 3.42 -12.50
CA TYR A 129 -2.00 2.08 -11.91
C TYR A 129 -1.36 0.99 -12.78
N THR A 130 -1.45 1.11 -14.11
CA THR A 130 -0.77 0.20 -15.02
C THR A 130 0.76 0.23 -14.84
N GLN A 131 1.34 1.42 -14.70
CA GLN A 131 2.77 1.61 -14.46
C GLN A 131 3.18 1.06 -13.09
N GLU A 132 2.43 1.39 -12.03
CA GLU A 132 2.75 0.94 -10.67
C GLU A 132 2.60 -0.58 -10.49
N ARG A 133 1.65 -1.20 -11.21
CA ARG A 133 1.49 -2.66 -11.27
C ARG A 133 2.72 -3.35 -11.87
N ALA A 134 3.35 -2.73 -12.87
CA ALA A 134 4.51 -3.28 -13.57
C ALA A 134 5.84 -3.05 -12.82
N ARG A 135 5.97 -1.93 -12.11
CA ARG A 135 7.17 -1.61 -11.30
C ARG A 135 7.44 -2.74 -10.29
N SER A 136 8.69 -3.02 -9.94
CA SER A 136 8.98 -4.01 -8.88
C SER A 136 8.67 -3.46 -7.50
N VAL A 137 8.21 -4.29 -6.56
CA VAL A 137 8.16 -3.96 -5.12
C VAL A 137 9.52 -3.63 -4.52
N ASN A 138 10.63 -4.03 -5.17
CA ASN A 138 11.98 -3.69 -4.69
C ASN A 138 12.49 -2.33 -5.20
N ALA A 139 11.77 -1.70 -6.13
CA ALA A 139 12.13 -0.37 -6.62
C ALA A 139 11.82 0.69 -5.55
N HIS A 140 12.70 1.69 -5.43
CA HIS A 140 12.42 2.87 -4.61
C HIS A 140 11.34 3.74 -5.27
N ILE A 141 10.39 4.22 -4.47
CA ILE A 141 9.35 5.14 -4.89
C ILE A 141 9.28 6.32 -3.91
N PRO A 142 9.22 7.56 -4.41
CA PRO A 142 9.03 8.73 -3.58
C PRO A 142 7.62 8.75 -2.95
N ALA A 143 7.45 9.51 -1.87
CA ALA A 143 6.14 9.62 -1.19
C ALA A 143 5.06 10.30 -2.06
N ALA A 144 5.48 11.13 -3.01
CA ALA A 144 4.67 11.79 -4.03
C ALA A 144 5.48 11.88 -5.34
N PHE A 145 4.78 12.02 -6.47
CA PHE A 145 5.38 12.13 -7.80
C PHE A 145 5.44 13.57 -8.32
#